data_AF-A0A151T222-F1
#
_entry.id   AF-A0A151T222-F1
#
_cell.length_a   1.000
_cell.length_b   1.000
_cell.length_c   1.000
_cell.angle_alpha   90.00
_cell.angle_beta   90.00
_cell.angle_gamma   90.00
#
_symmetry.space_group_name_H-M   'P 1'
#
loop_
_entity.id
_entity.type
_entity.pdbx_description
1 polymer ?
#
loop_
_entity_poly.entity_id
_entity_poly.type
_entity_poly.pdbx_seq_one_letter_code
_entity_poly.pdbx_strand_id
1 'polypeptide(L)' 'WVKPPTGSYTCNLDAAIFTNSGTFGFGLCIRDSNGSFMATKTGCQLGLPPPH' A
#
# COMPACT_ATOMS: atom_id res chain seq x y z
N TRP A 1 -12.18 4.91 -10.69
CA TRP A 1 -11.09 5.82 -10.29
C TRP A 1 -11.52 7.25 -10.63
N VAL A 2 -11.41 8.18 -9.68
CA VAL A 2 -11.73 9.60 -9.89
C VAL A 2 -10.44 10.39 -9.67
N LYS A 3 -10.15 11.38 -10.53
CA LYS A 3 -8.98 12.22 -10.36
C LYS A 3 -9.07 12.96 -9.01
N PRO A 4 -8.06 12.85 -8.14
CA PRO A 4 -8.08 13.51 -6.84
C PRO A 4 -7.94 15.04 -7.00
N PRO A 5 -8.42 15.84 -6.03
CA PRO A 5 -8.27 17.30 -6.06
C PRO A 5 -6.80 17.75 -6.13
N THR A 6 -6.55 18.89 -6.76
CA THR A 6 -5.21 19.50 -6.79
C THR A 6 -4.67 19.72 -5.37
N GLY A 7 -3.41 19.34 -5.14
CA GLY A 7 -2.76 19.44 -3.83
C GLY A 7 -3.01 18.25 -2.89
N SER A 8 -3.80 17.26 -3.31
CA SER A 8 -3.96 15.99 -2.59
C SER A 8 -3.07 14.88 -3.17
N TYR A 9 -2.91 13.82 -2.38
CA TYR A 9 -2.18 12.61 -2.75
C TYR A 9 -3.12 11.42 -2.80
N THR A 10 -2.84 10.48 -3.69
CA THR A 10 -3.48 9.16 -3.70
C THR A 10 -2.50 8.13 -3.17
N CYS A 11 -3.00 7.18 -2.39
CA CYS A 11 -2.26 6.02 -1.92
C CYS A 11 -2.90 4.76 -2.47
N ASN A 12 -2.14 3.95 -3.19
CA ASN A 12 -2.52 2.56 -3.47
C ASN A 12 -1.87 1.70 -2.41
N LEU A 13 -2.67 0.85 -1.77
CA LEU A 13 -2.21 -0.13 -0.79
C LEU A 13 -2.66 -1.50 -1.25
N ASP A 14 -1.74 -2.46 -1.22
CA ASP A 14 -2.03 -3.87 -1.40
C ASP A 14 -1.27 -4.68 -0.34
N ALA A 15 -1.87 -5.80 0.07
CA ALA A 15 -1.29 -6.69 1.07
C ALA A 15 -1.59 -8.14 0.72
N ALA A 16 -0.59 -9.00 0.96
CA ALA A 16 -0.69 -10.43 0.74
C ALA A 16 -0.36 -11.18 2.05
N ILE A 17 -1.23 -12.10 2.43
CA ILE A 17 -1.04 -12.95 3.61
C ILE A 17 -0.62 -14.35 3.13
N PHE A 18 0.49 -14.83 3.66
CA PHE A 18 1.04 -16.16 3.38
C PHE A 18 0.88 -17.02 4.63
N THR A 19 -0.27 -17.67 4.76
CA THR A 19 -0.63 -18.47 5.95
C THR A 19 0.34 -19.63 6.19
N ASN A 20 0.83 -20.27 5.13
CA ASN A 20 1.73 -21.42 5.23
C ASN A 20 3.10 -21.05 5.81
N SER A 21 3.57 -19.82 5.55
CA SER A 21 4.81 -19.29 6.10
C SER A 21 4.60 -18.41 7.33
N GLY A 22 3.34 -18.16 7.72
CA GLY A 22 3.00 -17.26 8.83
C GLY A 22 3.55 -15.86 8.64
N THR A 23 3.57 -15.35 7.40
CA THR A 23 4.10 -14.03 7.05
C THR A 23 3.05 -13.22 6.31
N PHE A 24 3.20 -11.90 6.32
CA PHE A 24 2.47 -11.04 5.40
C PHE A 24 3.41 -10.01 4.77
N GLY A 25 3.09 -9.65 3.52
CA GLY A 25 3.74 -8.59 2.79
C GLY A 25 2.76 -7.46 2.51
N PHE A 26 3.26 -6.25 2.39
CA PHE A 26 2.48 -5.09 1.94
C PHE A 26 3.31 -4.21 1.00
N GLY A 27 2.59 -3.50 0.13
CA GLY A 27 3.16 -2.47 -0.74
C GLY A 27 2.23 -1.27 -0.79
N LEU A 28 2.80 -0.07 -0.70
CA LEU A 28 2.08 1.18 -0.88
C LEU A 28 2.78 2.11 -1.86
N CYS A 29 1.99 2.81 -2.67
CA CYS A 29 2.46 3.78 -3.66
C CYS A 29 1.70 5.10 -3.50
N ILE A 30 2.43 6.18 -3.24
CA ILE A 30 1.92 7.54 -3.15
C ILE A 30 2.09 8.22 -4.50
N ARG A 31 1.02 8.84 -4.99
CA ARG A 31 1.00 9.62 -6.22
C ARG A 31 0.39 10.99 -5.98
N ASP A 32 0.89 12.00 -6.68
CA ASP A 32 0.31 13.36 -6.62
C ASP A 32 -1.06 13.42 -7.32
N SER A 33 -1.67 14.60 -7.31
CA SER A 33 -2.97 14.82 -7.95
C SER A 33 -2.98 14.67 -9.49
N ASN A 34 -1.80 14.67 -10.13
CA ASN A 34 -1.64 14.39 -11.56
C ASN A 34 -1.38 12.89 -11.84
N GLY A 35 -1.29 12.08 -10.80
CA GLY A 35 -0.95 10.66 -10.90
C GLY A 35 0.55 10.40 -10.99
N SER A 36 1.40 11.42 -10.79
CA SER A 36 2.86 11.28 -10.79
C SER A 36 3.32 10.52 -9.56
N PHE A 37 4.25 9.60 -9.74
CA PHE A 37 4.88 8.89 -8.63
C PHE A 37 5.58 9.85 -7.66
N MET A 38 5.31 9.70 -6.37
CA MET A 38 5.94 10.49 -5.30
C MET A 38 6.81 9.62 -4.39
N ALA A 39 6.25 8.53 -3.87
CA ALA A 39 6.96 7.65 -2.95
C ALA A 39 6.39 6.23 -2.97
N THR A 40 7.20 5.27 -2.56
CA THR A 40 6.76 3.88 -2.32
C THR A 40 7.30 3.38 -1.00
N LYS A 41 6.58 2.45 -0.38
CA LYS A 41 7.08 1.66 0.74
C LYS A 41 6.59 0.22 0.61
N THR A 42 7.50 -0.70 0.81
CA THR A 42 7.21 -2.14 0.88
C THR A 42 7.69 -2.68 2.21
N GLY A 43 7.09 -3.78 2.64
CA GLY A 43 7.54 -4.50 3.83
C GLY A 43 7.03 -5.93 3.82
N CYS A 44 7.80 -6.79 4.47
CA CYS A 44 7.41 -8.15 4.80
C CYS A 44 7.67 -8.35 6.29
N GLN A 45 6.70 -8.91 7.00
CA GLN A 45 6.81 -9.17 8.43
C GLN A 45 6.46 -10.62 8.73
N LEU A 46 7.16 -11.17 9.73
CA LEU A 46 6.82 -12.44 10.35
C LEU A 46 5.64 -12.23 11.30
N GLY A 47 4.73 -13.19 11.32
CA GLY A 47 3.45 -13.12 12.01
C GLY A 47 2.30 -12.86 11.04
N LEU A 48 1.08 -12.97 11.55
CA LEU A 48 -0.13 -12.60 10.83
C LEU A 48 -0.60 -11.22 11.33
N PRO A 49 -1.16 -10.37 10.45
CA PRO A 49 -1.72 -9.10 10.88
C PRO A 49 -2.92 -9.34 11.81
N PRO A 50 -3.21 -8.43 12.75
CA PRO A 50 -4.41 -8.54 13.58
C PRO A 50 -5.69 -8.61 12.73
N PRO A 51 -6.72 -9.36 13.18
CA PRO A 51 -8.03 -9.27 12.57
C PRO A 51 -8.55 -7.83 12.63
N HIS A 52 -9.22 -7.40 11.56
CA HIS A 52 -9.75 -6.04 11.36
C HIS A 52 -11.26 -6.08 11.16
#